data_AF-A0A9Q1IQE7-F1
#
_entry.id   AF-A0A9Q1IQE7-F1
#
_cell.length_a   1.000
_cell.length_b   1.000
_cell.length_c   1.000
_cell.angle_alpha   90.00
_cell.angle_beta   90.00
_cell.angle_gamma   90.00
#
_symmetry.space_group_name_H-M   'P 1'
#
loop_
_entity.id
_entity.type
_entity.pdbx_description
1 polymer ?
#
loop_
_entity_poly.entity_id
_entity_poly.type
_entity_poly.pdbx_seq_one_letter_code
_entity_poly.pdbx_strand_id
1 'polypeptide(L)'
;MSPKKRSTGMPLNKEIKQNNIVVSAAKEEISELSIDRHKDKDADFVTLSEKLKINNEVCDRAWSIWDSVRASMDIVLDTNLKVWGACLFIAATDLEVMTFTFTEVQKAVDLNVKQFFNLLKKLDVNMDTISTKVNGAMTRLEKKYEVSRALFQRFEKTCGKVYTDASEAKREDLPDGKRIIRTCWTLFLLAKGRVLQVEDDLVISFQLLMCVLEFCIRHSPPSLLLQPYKTAANGLGQPMTRTSRRNHGKAKPRPPEVDLRLLETLCKENECSVDEVKNVCLTSFAAFMESMGLSGTEELPEASELSSQYEELYLKSKDFDARLFLDHDETLEMSNIDFTQLERTPKKNQMGEEPVVVPPQTPVRAAMNSIQQLRVVLASASDEPSDVLSAYFKNCTVDPTQEITDRVRRLGEHFSRRFAQAVGQRCVEIGSQRFTLGTRLYYRVMESMLKSEEKRLSVQNFSKLLNDSAFHTSLLACALEVVTATYRGTGGFGGGVAVETDLSFPWILDVFQLVAYDFYKVIESFIKAEPSLSRDMIKHLERCEHLVMESIAWRGVSDGGLGLEGGE
;
A
#
# COMPACT_ATOMS: atom_id res chain seq x y z
N MET A 1 29.89 -57.10 -33.61
CA MET A 1 29.23 -58.23 -34.28
C MET A 1 27.98 -58.59 -33.50
N SER A 2 26.79 -58.37 -34.09
CA SER A 2 25.53 -58.97 -33.61
C SER A 2 25.46 -60.44 -34.06
N PRO A 3 24.67 -61.32 -33.40
CA PRO A 3 23.25 -61.51 -33.79
C PRO A 3 22.37 -61.96 -32.59
N LYS A 4 21.04 -62.16 -32.61
CA LYS A 4 19.89 -61.93 -33.49
C LYS A 4 18.63 -62.09 -32.61
N LYS A 5 17.55 -61.39 -32.97
CA LYS A 5 16.18 -61.52 -32.44
C LYS A 5 15.54 -62.87 -32.77
N ARG A 6 14.57 -63.33 -31.96
CA ARG A 6 13.30 -63.88 -32.45
C ARG A 6 12.15 -63.70 -31.44
N SER A 7 11.04 -63.19 -31.96
CA SER A 7 9.69 -63.04 -31.37
C SER A 7 9.00 -64.41 -31.26
N THR A 8 7.82 -64.70 -30.67
CA THR A 8 6.63 -63.97 -30.17
C THR A 8 5.72 -65.05 -29.55
N GLY A 9 4.96 -64.77 -28.49
CA GLY A 9 3.89 -65.65 -27.98
C GLY A 9 3.01 -64.95 -26.94
N MET A 10 1.71 -64.83 -27.22
CA MET A 10 0.69 -64.06 -26.50
C MET A 10 0.36 -64.53 -25.07
N PRO A 11 -0.28 -63.69 -24.23
CA PRO A 11 -0.39 -63.86 -22.78
C PRO A 11 -1.66 -64.62 -22.36
N LEU A 12 -1.58 -65.37 -21.26
CA LEU A 12 -2.73 -65.96 -20.57
C LEU A 12 -2.58 -65.78 -19.06
N ASN A 13 -3.57 -65.05 -18.52
CA ASN A 13 -3.93 -64.80 -17.13
C ASN A 13 -3.23 -65.63 -16.03
N LYS A 14 -2.64 -64.90 -15.07
CA LYS A 14 -2.73 -65.23 -13.64
C LYS A 14 -2.69 -63.95 -12.81
N GLU A 15 -3.75 -63.78 -12.04
CA GLU A 15 -4.06 -62.64 -11.17
C GLU A 15 -2.95 -62.35 -10.16
N ILE A 16 -2.55 -61.07 -10.07
CA ILE A 16 -1.85 -60.52 -8.92
C ILE A 16 -2.70 -59.33 -8.45
N LYS A 17 -3.21 -59.44 -7.23
CA LYS A 17 -4.00 -58.39 -6.54
C LYS A 17 -3.19 -57.10 -6.46
N GLN A 18 -3.62 -56.07 -7.17
CA GLN A 18 -3.24 -54.68 -6.92
C GLN A 18 -4.18 -54.11 -5.85
N ASN A 19 -3.61 -53.83 -4.67
CA ASN A 19 -4.21 -52.92 -3.71
C ASN A 19 -4.14 -51.50 -4.28
N ASN A 20 -5.24 -51.07 -4.92
CA ASN A 20 -5.47 -49.66 -5.22
C ASN A 20 -5.77 -48.94 -3.90
N ILE A 21 -4.77 -48.26 -3.34
CA ILE A 21 -5.03 -47.11 -2.46
C ILE A 21 -5.46 -45.98 -3.40
N VAL A 22 -6.76 -45.86 -3.59
CA VAL A 22 -7.38 -44.64 -4.10
C VAL A 22 -7.12 -43.57 -3.05
N VAL A 23 -6.16 -42.68 -3.30
CA VAL A 23 -6.10 -41.40 -2.60
C VAL A 23 -7.31 -40.61 -3.09
N SER A 24 -8.40 -40.73 -2.36
CA SER A 24 -9.59 -39.90 -2.48
C SER A 24 -9.17 -38.45 -2.26
N ALA A 25 -9.09 -37.68 -3.35
CA ALA A 25 -9.15 -36.23 -3.28
C ALA A 25 -10.55 -35.86 -2.80
N ALA A 26 -10.71 -35.66 -1.49
CA ALA A 26 -11.90 -35.07 -0.93
C ALA A 26 -11.98 -33.62 -1.45
N LYS A 27 -12.91 -33.37 -2.38
CA LYS A 27 -13.52 -32.05 -2.48
C LYS A 27 -14.25 -31.84 -1.16
N GLU A 28 -13.84 -30.87 -0.36
CA GLU A 28 -14.65 -30.38 0.75
C GLU A 28 -15.96 -29.82 0.15
N GLU A 29 -17.04 -30.59 0.25
CA GLU A 29 -18.39 -30.07 0.05
C GLU A 29 -18.66 -29.09 1.19
N ILE A 30 -18.74 -27.79 0.88
CA ILE A 30 -19.23 -26.77 1.80
C ILE A 30 -20.67 -27.16 2.15
N SER A 31 -20.92 -27.60 3.39
CA SER A 31 -22.26 -28.02 3.85
C SER A 31 -23.26 -26.87 3.71
N GLU A 32 -24.23 -26.97 2.81
CA GLU A 32 -25.28 -25.97 2.61
C GLU A 32 -26.13 -25.73 3.88
N LEU A 33 -26.63 -24.51 4.07
CA LEU A 33 -27.47 -24.15 5.21
C LEU A 33 -28.75 -24.99 5.23
N SER A 34 -29.04 -25.62 6.37
CA SER A 34 -30.29 -26.35 6.59
C SER A 34 -31.20 -25.53 7.49
N ILE A 35 -32.28 -24.97 6.95
CA ILE A 35 -33.28 -24.22 7.72
C ILE A 35 -33.84 -25.08 8.86
N ASP A 36 -34.08 -26.36 8.59
CA ASP A 36 -34.63 -27.31 9.56
C ASP A 36 -33.73 -27.50 10.79
N ARG A 37 -32.41 -27.37 10.62
CA ARG A 37 -31.43 -27.46 11.72
C ARG A 37 -31.45 -26.24 12.63
N HIS A 38 -31.89 -25.08 12.14
CA HIS A 38 -31.78 -23.78 12.82
C HIS A 38 -33.12 -23.20 13.27
N LYS A 39 -34.17 -24.03 13.36
CA LYS A 39 -35.51 -23.62 13.78
C LYS A 39 -35.60 -23.11 15.23
N ASP A 40 -34.58 -23.42 16.03
CA ASP A 40 -34.42 -22.94 17.41
C ASP A 40 -33.89 -21.50 17.48
N LYS A 41 -33.35 -20.97 16.38
CA LYS A 41 -32.81 -19.61 16.26
C LYS A 41 -33.88 -18.62 15.78
N ASP A 42 -33.58 -17.33 15.86
CA ASP A 42 -34.47 -16.27 15.38
C ASP A 42 -34.66 -16.36 13.84
N ALA A 43 -35.90 -16.21 13.37
CA ALA A 43 -36.23 -16.37 11.95
C ALA A 43 -35.56 -15.31 11.05
N ASP A 44 -35.41 -14.08 11.55
CA ASP A 44 -34.76 -13.00 10.81
C ASP A 44 -33.23 -13.23 10.72
N PHE A 45 -32.64 -13.84 11.76
CA PHE A 45 -31.24 -14.28 11.73
C PHE A 45 -30.99 -15.39 10.70
N VAL A 46 -31.88 -16.39 10.63
CA VAL A 46 -31.78 -17.47 9.63
C VAL A 46 -31.95 -16.90 8.22
N THR A 47 -32.91 -15.99 8.03
CA THR A 47 -33.14 -15.29 6.75
C THR A 47 -31.90 -14.49 6.31
N LEU A 48 -31.24 -13.79 7.25
CA LEU A 48 -29.98 -13.10 6.97
C LEU A 48 -28.87 -14.09 6.58
N SER A 49 -28.78 -15.23 7.26
CA SER A 49 -27.81 -16.28 6.98
C SER A 49 -27.98 -16.88 5.59
N GLU A 50 -29.23 -17.09 5.16
CA GLU A 50 -29.56 -17.52 3.79
C GLU A 50 -29.15 -16.48 2.75
N LYS A 51 -29.49 -15.21 2.99
CA LYS A 51 -29.15 -14.09 2.10
C LYS A 51 -27.64 -13.98 1.86
N LEU A 52 -26.83 -14.23 2.90
CA LEU A 52 -25.37 -14.23 2.84
C LEU A 52 -24.76 -15.60 2.48
N LYS A 53 -25.60 -16.59 2.11
CA LYS A 53 -25.19 -17.93 1.67
C LYS A 53 -24.27 -18.65 2.66
N ILE A 54 -24.55 -18.47 3.95
CA ILE A 54 -23.75 -18.97 5.07
C ILE A 54 -23.91 -20.48 5.22
N ASN A 55 -22.86 -21.21 5.61
CA ASN A 55 -22.96 -22.65 5.90
C ASN A 55 -23.46 -22.93 7.34
N ASN A 56 -23.80 -24.18 7.66
CA ASN A 56 -24.32 -24.50 9.00
C ASN A 56 -23.34 -24.16 10.14
N GLU A 57 -22.04 -24.37 9.93
CA GLU A 57 -21.02 -24.19 10.97
C GLU A 57 -20.81 -22.72 11.33
N VAL A 58 -20.74 -21.84 10.32
CA VAL A 58 -20.66 -20.39 10.49
C VAL A 58 -21.95 -19.87 11.12
N CYS A 59 -23.11 -20.40 10.73
CA CYS A 59 -24.40 -20.03 11.33
C CYS A 59 -24.46 -20.36 12.84
N ASP A 60 -24.06 -21.58 13.22
CA ASP A 60 -24.00 -22.01 14.62
C ASP A 60 -22.99 -21.19 15.43
N ARG A 61 -21.79 -20.95 14.87
CA ARG A 61 -20.75 -20.15 15.51
C ARG A 61 -21.18 -18.69 15.71
N ALA A 62 -21.77 -18.07 14.69
CA ALA A 62 -22.27 -16.70 14.77
C ALA A 62 -23.38 -16.55 15.82
N TRP A 63 -24.29 -17.54 15.89
CA TRP A 63 -25.34 -17.56 16.91
C TRP A 63 -24.77 -17.68 18.33
N SER A 64 -23.76 -18.53 18.52
CA SER A 64 -23.07 -18.65 19.81
C SER A 64 -22.35 -17.35 20.22
N ILE A 65 -21.73 -16.63 19.27
CA ILE A 65 -21.13 -15.31 19.54
C ILE A 65 -22.22 -14.33 19.95
N TRP A 66 -23.33 -14.28 19.22
CA TRP A 66 -24.47 -13.44 19.55
C TRP A 66 -25.02 -13.71 20.96
N ASP A 67 -25.18 -14.99 21.35
CA ASP A 67 -25.65 -15.36 22.68
C ASP A 67 -24.72 -14.85 23.79
N SER A 68 -23.41 -14.96 23.58
CA SER A 68 -22.39 -14.46 24.51
C SER A 68 -22.44 -12.93 24.62
N VAL A 69 -22.46 -12.23 23.48
CA VAL A 69 -22.55 -10.77 23.42
C VAL A 69 -23.83 -10.31 24.11
N ARG A 70 -24.98 -10.88 23.77
CA ARG A 70 -26.28 -10.55 24.36
C ARG A 70 -26.30 -10.71 25.89
N ALA A 71 -25.62 -11.73 26.42
CA ALA A 71 -25.53 -11.95 27.86
C ALA A 71 -24.64 -10.91 28.59
N SER A 72 -23.66 -10.35 27.87
CA SER A 72 -22.68 -9.40 28.41
C SER A 72 -23.03 -7.92 28.21
N MET A 73 -23.92 -7.58 27.27
CA MET A 73 -24.12 -6.21 26.82
C MET A 73 -25.37 -5.56 27.45
N ASP A 74 -25.15 -4.54 28.29
CA ASP A 74 -26.19 -3.70 28.92
C ASP A 74 -26.71 -2.58 27.97
N ILE A 75 -26.23 -2.55 26.72
CA ILE A 75 -26.45 -1.45 25.77
C ILE A 75 -27.38 -1.90 24.65
N VAL A 76 -28.51 -1.20 24.53
CA VAL A 76 -29.43 -1.30 23.39
C VAL A 76 -28.69 -0.84 22.13
N LEU A 77 -28.24 -1.78 21.30
CA LEU A 77 -27.78 -1.49 19.96
C LEU A 77 -28.99 -1.34 19.02
N ASP A 78 -28.85 -0.42 18.07
CA ASP A 78 -29.76 -0.25 16.93
C ASP A 78 -29.94 -1.61 16.23
N THR A 79 -31.07 -2.27 16.45
CA THR A 79 -31.54 -3.52 15.80
C THR A 79 -30.61 -4.75 15.90
N ASN A 80 -31.15 -5.88 16.39
CA ASN A 80 -30.44 -7.17 16.43
C ASN A 80 -29.83 -7.57 15.08
N LEU A 81 -30.46 -7.17 13.96
CA LEU A 81 -29.99 -7.40 12.59
C LEU A 81 -28.54 -6.96 12.36
N LYS A 82 -28.16 -5.77 12.86
CA LYS A 82 -26.80 -5.22 12.69
C LYS A 82 -25.78 -6.06 13.44
N VAL A 83 -26.11 -6.44 14.67
CA VAL A 83 -25.25 -7.28 15.51
C VAL A 83 -25.09 -8.67 14.89
N TRP A 84 -26.18 -9.25 14.37
CA TRP A 84 -26.14 -10.54 13.69
C TRP A 84 -25.22 -10.53 12.46
N GLY A 85 -25.27 -9.50 11.62
CA GLY A 85 -24.33 -9.38 10.50
C GLY A 85 -22.87 -9.27 10.95
N ALA A 86 -22.60 -8.56 12.05
CA ALA A 86 -21.28 -8.51 12.64
C ALA A 86 -20.82 -9.88 13.20
N CYS A 87 -21.70 -10.61 13.91
CA CYS A 87 -21.42 -11.97 14.39
C CYS A 87 -21.15 -12.96 13.23
N LEU A 88 -21.90 -12.85 12.14
CA LEU A 88 -21.68 -13.65 10.93
C LEU A 88 -20.33 -13.34 10.29
N PHE A 89 -19.95 -12.07 10.22
CA PHE A 89 -18.61 -11.66 9.76
C PHE A 89 -17.48 -12.21 10.64
N ILE A 90 -17.61 -12.12 11.97
CA ILE A 90 -16.64 -12.67 12.92
C ILE A 90 -16.51 -14.18 12.72
N ALA A 91 -17.63 -14.91 12.74
CA ALA A 91 -17.64 -16.36 12.60
C ALA A 91 -17.06 -16.83 11.25
N ALA A 92 -17.45 -16.20 10.14
CA ALA A 92 -16.94 -16.53 8.82
C ALA A 92 -15.44 -16.30 8.71
N THR A 93 -14.92 -15.25 9.36
CA THR A 93 -13.49 -14.94 9.38
C THR A 93 -12.71 -15.92 10.25
N ASP A 94 -13.21 -16.25 11.44
CA ASP A 94 -12.57 -17.21 12.35
C ASP A 94 -12.45 -18.61 11.75
N LEU A 95 -13.51 -19.05 11.06
CA LEU A 95 -13.58 -20.35 10.41
C LEU A 95 -12.94 -20.36 9.02
N GLU A 96 -12.52 -19.21 8.49
CA GLU A 96 -11.95 -19.06 7.14
C GLU A 96 -12.92 -19.50 6.02
N VAL A 97 -14.23 -19.35 6.25
CA VAL A 97 -15.30 -19.67 5.29
C VAL A 97 -16.12 -18.41 4.98
N MET A 98 -15.57 -17.55 4.12
CA MET A 98 -16.22 -16.30 3.71
C MET A 98 -17.00 -16.49 2.40
N THR A 99 -18.31 -16.69 2.52
CA THR A 99 -19.23 -16.94 1.38
C THR A 99 -19.78 -15.65 0.74
N PHE A 100 -19.67 -14.53 1.45
CA PHE A 100 -20.16 -13.21 1.06
C PHE A 100 -19.00 -12.20 1.00
N THR A 101 -19.20 -11.09 0.31
CA THR A 101 -18.27 -9.95 0.32
C THR A 101 -18.61 -8.97 1.44
N PHE A 102 -17.67 -8.11 1.81
CA PHE A 102 -17.94 -7.07 2.79
C PHE A 102 -19.10 -6.15 2.35
N THR A 103 -19.15 -5.76 1.08
CA THR A 103 -20.27 -4.97 0.56
C THR A 103 -21.61 -5.70 0.70
N GLU A 104 -21.66 -7.02 0.47
CA GLU A 104 -22.90 -7.80 0.63
C GLU A 104 -23.40 -7.78 2.08
N VAL A 105 -22.53 -7.96 3.07
CA VAL A 105 -22.94 -7.86 4.48
C VAL A 105 -23.33 -6.43 4.86
N GLN A 106 -22.61 -5.41 4.40
CA GLN A 106 -22.96 -4.00 4.61
C GLN A 106 -24.37 -3.68 4.11
N LYS A 107 -24.70 -4.10 2.88
CA LYS A 107 -26.03 -3.93 2.28
C LYS A 107 -27.09 -4.77 2.97
N ALA A 108 -26.73 -5.91 3.56
CA ALA A 108 -27.68 -6.76 4.26
C ALA A 108 -28.12 -6.18 5.61
N VAL A 109 -27.25 -5.40 6.27
CA VAL A 109 -27.49 -4.82 7.60
C VAL A 109 -27.58 -3.30 7.64
N ASP A 110 -27.55 -2.67 6.47
CA ASP A 110 -27.66 -1.22 6.31
C ASP A 110 -26.62 -0.45 7.14
N LEU A 111 -25.35 -0.80 6.94
CA LEU A 111 -24.21 -0.17 7.60
C LEU A 111 -23.15 0.27 6.60
N ASN A 112 -22.70 1.51 6.74
CA ASN A 112 -21.48 1.96 6.07
C ASN A 112 -20.22 1.40 6.77
N VAL A 113 -19.07 1.54 6.10
CA VAL A 113 -17.79 0.97 6.55
C VAL A 113 -17.46 1.36 7.99
N LYS A 114 -17.57 2.66 8.33
CA LYS A 114 -17.24 3.18 9.66
C LYS A 114 -18.20 2.68 10.73
N GLN A 115 -19.49 2.67 10.43
CA GLN A 115 -20.51 2.17 11.36
C GLN A 115 -20.29 0.69 11.66
N PHE A 116 -19.94 -0.12 10.65
CA PHE A 116 -19.63 -1.53 10.82
C PHE A 116 -18.40 -1.73 11.72
N PHE A 117 -17.32 -0.98 11.49
CA PHE A 117 -16.13 -1.07 12.34
C PHE A 117 -16.35 -0.57 13.76
N ASN A 118 -17.11 0.50 13.94
CA ASN A 118 -17.50 0.98 15.27
C ASN A 118 -18.39 -0.03 15.99
N LEU A 119 -19.24 -0.75 15.27
CA LEU A 119 -20.02 -1.84 15.82
C LEU A 119 -19.11 -2.98 16.30
N LEU A 120 -18.19 -3.48 15.46
CA LEU A 120 -17.24 -4.52 15.85
C LEU A 120 -16.44 -4.13 17.11
N LYS A 121 -15.89 -2.90 17.17
CA LYS A 121 -15.18 -2.38 18.35
C LYS A 121 -16.03 -2.39 19.63
N LYS A 122 -17.35 -2.20 19.51
CA LYS A 122 -18.29 -2.27 20.64
C LYS A 122 -18.62 -3.70 21.07
N LEU A 123 -18.49 -4.68 20.18
CA LEU A 123 -18.76 -6.09 20.50
C LEU A 123 -17.61 -6.72 21.30
N ASP A 124 -16.40 -6.18 21.23
CA ASP A 124 -15.21 -6.71 21.90
C ASP A 124 -15.01 -6.17 23.33
N VAL A 125 -16.09 -6.09 24.12
CA VAL A 125 -16.07 -5.45 25.45
C VAL A 125 -15.09 -6.13 26.42
N ASN A 126 -14.98 -7.46 26.34
CA ASN A 126 -14.13 -8.26 27.23
C ASN A 126 -12.81 -8.70 26.56
N MET A 127 -12.47 -8.19 25.37
CA MET A 127 -11.28 -8.56 24.59
C MET A 127 -11.18 -10.08 24.28
N ASP A 128 -12.31 -10.77 24.23
CA ASP A 128 -12.42 -12.22 24.05
C ASP A 128 -13.22 -12.62 22.79
N THR A 129 -13.88 -11.65 22.16
CA THR A 129 -14.83 -11.88 21.08
C THR A 129 -14.17 -11.69 19.71
N ILE A 130 -13.27 -10.71 19.59
CA ILE A 130 -12.50 -10.49 18.37
C ILE A 130 -11.17 -11.24 18.45
N SER A 131 -11.04 -12.29 17.64
CA SER A 131 -9.77 -13.00 17.48
C SER A 131 -8.71 -12.13 16.79
N THR A 132 -7.43 -12.51 16.91
CA THR A 132 -6.34 -11.86 16.18
C THR A 132 -6.53 -11.93 14.66
N LYS A 133 -7.15 -13.01 14.16
CA LYS A 133 -7.50 -13.16 12.73
C LYS A 133 -8.53 -12.12 12.30
N VAL A 134 -9.62 -11.99 13.06
CA VAL A 134 -10.70 -11.02 12.80
C VAL A 134 -10.17 -9.60 12.88
N ASN A 135 -9.42 -9.27 13.94
CA ASN A 135 -8.80 -7.96 14.09
C ASN A 135 -7.86 -7.62 12.91
N GLY A 136 -7.06 -8.60 12.46
CA GLY A 136 -6.20 -8.46 11.30
C GLY A 136 -6.99 -8.22 10.00
N ALA A 137 -8.06 -8.97 9.76
CA ALA A 137 -8.94 -8.79 8.60
C ALA A 137 -9.62 -7.42 8.60
N MET A 138 -10.20 -7.04 9.75
CA MET A 138 -10.82 -5.74 9.97
C MET A 138 -9.85 -4.59 9.71
N THR A 139 -8.64 -4.67 10.28
CA THR A 139 -7.63 -3.61 10.11
C THR A 139 -7.18 -3.48 8.67
N ARG A 140 -6.95 -4.59 7.96
CA ARG A 140 -6.59 -4.55 6.53
C ARG A 140 -7.70 -3.88 5.71
N LEU A 141 -8.95 -4.24 5.97
CA LEU A 141 -10.10 -3.69 5.27
C LEU A 141 -10.30 -2.20 5.54
N GLU A 142 -10.14 -1.77 6.80
CA GLU A 142 -10.22 -0.36 7.21
C GLU A 142 -9.18 0.49 6.46
N LYS A 143 -7.94 0.03 6.41
CA LYS A 143 -6.87 0.72 5.66
C LYS A 143 -7.14 0.76 4.16
N LYS A 144 -7.57 -0.36 3.57
CA LYS A 144 -7.88 -0.45 2.13
C LYS A 144 -8.99 0.53 1.75
N TYR A 145 -10.01 0.66 2.60
CA TYR A 145 -11.08 1.64 2.43
C TYR A 145 -10.56 3.08 2.51
N GLU A 146 -9.83 3.43 3.57
CA GLU A 146 -9.32 4.79 3.77
C GLU A 146 -8.39 5.24 2.63
N VAL A 147 -7.52 4.35 2.14
CA VAL A 147 -6.65 4.61 0.98
C VAL A 147 -7.47 4.78 -0.30
N SER A 148 -8.40 3.85 -0.57
CA SER A 148 -9.24 3.90 -1.78
C SER A 148 -10.10 5.18 -1.82
N ARG A 149 -10.63 5.57 -0.66
CA ARG A 149 -11.41 6.79 -0.50
C ARG A 149 -10.57 8.05 -0.69
N ALA A 150 -9.39 8.13 -0.09
CA ALA A 150 -8.49 9.28 -0.28
C ALA A 150 -8.06 9.43 -1.76
N LEU A 151 -7.81 8.30 -2.44
CA LEU A 151 -7.52 8.27 -3.87
C LEU A 151 -8.72 8.71 -4.71
N PHE A 152 -9.92 8.21 -4.40
CA PHE A 152 -11.15 8.57 -5.11
C PHE A 152 -11.49 10.06 -4.97
N GLN A 153 -11.42 10.62 -3.76
CA GLN A 153 -11.63 12.06 -3.53
C GLN A 153 -10.66 12.91 -4.35
N ARG A 154 -9.40 12.47 -4.46
CA ARG A 154 -8.41 13.16 -5.27
C ARG A 154 -8.68 12.98 -6.76
N PHE A 155 -9.06 11.78 -7.18
CA PHE A 155 -9.45 11.46 -8.55
C PHE A 155 -10.61 12.32 -9.03
N GLU A 156 -11.69 12.40 -8.26
CA GLU A 156 -12.90 13.19 -8.56
C GLU A 156 -12.55 14.68 -8.69
N LYS A 157 -11.81 15.23 -7.72
CA LYS A 157 -11.33 16.61 -7.76
C LYS A 157 -10.46 16.90 -8.99
N THR A 158 -9.60 15.95 -9.39
CA THR A 158 -8.78 16.10 -10.59
C THR A 158 -9.64 16.01 -11.85
N CYS A 159 -10.60 15.09 -11.93
CA CYS A 159 -11.52 14.98 -13.05
C CYS A 159 -12.35 16.25 -13.24
N GLY A 160 -12.82 16.89 -12.17
CA GLY A 160 -13.54 18.17 -12.25
C GLY A 160 -12.70 19.34 -12.76
N LYS A 161 -11.35 19.24 -12.74
CA LYS A 161 -10.44 20.20 -13.39
C LYS A 161 -10.08 19.82 -14.83
N VAL A 162 -10.28 18.56 -15.19
CA VAL A 162 -9.85 17.98 -16.47
C VAL A 162 -10.98 17.99 -17.48
N TYR A 163 -12.18 17.59 -17.06
CA TYR A 163 -13.34 17.41 -17.93
C TYR A 163 -14.36 18.51 -17.73
N THR A 164 -15.04 18.90 -18.80
CA THR A 164 -16.19 19.81 -18.74
C THR A 164 -17.38 19.14 -18.04
N ASP A 165 -18.11 19.88 -17.20
CA ASP A 165 -19.35 19.38 -16.59
C ASP A 165 -20.39 19.05 -17.68
N ALA A 166 -20.81 17.79 -17.73
CA ALA A 166 -21.80 17.31 -18.69
C ALA A 166 -23.20 17.94 -18.49
N SER A 167 -23.43 18.71 -17.41
CA SER A 167 -24.74 19.30 -17.10
C SER A 167 -25.16 20.43 -18.05
N GLU A 168 -24.22 21.06 -18.77
CA GLU A 168 -24.54 22.17 -19.67
C GLU A 168 -24.81 21.75 -21.13
N ALA A 169 -24.64 20.47 -21.48
CA ALA A 169 -24.81 20.01 -22.86
C ALA A 169 -25.71 18.77 -22.94
N LYS A 170 -27.03 18.98 -22.94
CA LYS A 170 -27.97 18.04 -23.58
C LYS A 170 -27.69 17.99 -25.08
N ARG A 171 -26.68 17.23 -25.50
CA ARG A 171 -26.53 16.76 -26.89
C ARG A 171 -26.35 15.25 -26.82
N GLU A 172 -27.30 14.52 -27.39
CA GLU A 172 -27.40 13.05 -27.36
C GLU A 172 -26.22 12.32 -28.05
N ASP A 173 -25.28 13.04 -28.66
CA ASP A 173 -24.19 12.49 -29.50
C ASP A 173 -22.75 12.73 -28.95
N LEU A 174 -22.57 13.24 -27.73
CA LEU A 174 -21.23 13.40 -27.14
C LEU A 174 -20.86 12.20 -26.25
N PRO A 175 -19.62 11.66 -26.32
CA PRO A 175 -19.15 10.66 -25.37
C PRO A 175 -19.32 11.21 -23.96
N ASP A 176 -20.17 10.56 -23.18
CA ASP A 176 -20.53 10.98 -21.83
C ASP A 176 -19.26 11.10 -20.99
N GLY A 177 -18.91 12.32 -20.54
CA GLY A 177 -17.75 12.53 -19.66
C GLY A 177 -17.81 11.61 -18.44
N LYS A 178 -19.02 11.26 -17.98
CA LYS A 178 -19.24 10.27 -16.92
C LYS A 178 -18.75 8.87 -17.31
N ARG A 179 -18.92 8.44 -18.57
CA ARG A 179 -18.39 7.16 -19.07
C ARG A 179 -16.86 7.14 -19.05
N ILE A 180 -16.21 8.24 -19.42
CA ILE A 180 -14.73 8.35 -19.36
C ILE A 180 -14.25 8.27 -17.92
N ILE A 181 -14.89 9.00 -17.00
CA ILE A 181 -14.57 8.97 -15.56
C ILE A 181 -14.74 7.55 -14.99
N ARG A 182 -15.85 6.86 -15.30
CA ARG A 182 -16.09 5.48 -14.88
C ARG A 182 -15.04 4.51 -15.44
N THR A 183 -14.69 4.66 -16.71
CA THR A 183 -13.63 3.86 -17.37
C THR A 183 -12.29 4.09 -16.69
N CYS A 184 -11.93 5.36 -16.43
CA CYS A 184 -10.66 5.74 -15.79
C CYS A 184 -10.53 5.16 -14.38
N TRP A 185 -11.58 5.29 -13.55
CA TRP A 185 -11.55 4.74 -12.19
C TRP A 185 -11.48 3.22 -12.20
N THR A 186 -12.29 2.56 -13.04
CA THR A 186 -12.30 1.09 -13.13
C THR A 186 -10.96 0.55 -13.66
N LEU A 187 -10.36 1.23 -14.65
CA LEU A 187 -9.03 0.89 -15.16
C LEU A 187 -7.96 1.05 -14.07
N PHE A 188 -8.06 2.10 -13.26
CA PHE A 188 -7.18 2.29 -12.11
C PHE A 188 -7.33 1.18 -11.07
N LEU A 189 -8.55 0.79 -10.72
CA LEU A 189 -8.80 -0.29 -9.77
C LEU A 189 -8.20 -1.63 -10.25
N LEU A 190 -8.36 -1.95 -11.54
CA LEU A 190 -7.74 -3.11 -12.18
C LEU A 190 -6.20 -3.03 -12.16
N ALA A 191 -5.64 -1.86 -12.52
CA ALA A 191 -4.20 -1.65 -12.51
C ALA A 191 -3.64 -1.85 -11.10
N LYS A 192 -4.25 -1.21 -10.10
CA LYS A 192 -3.87 -1.35 -8.69
C LYS A 192 -3.91 -2.82 -8.24
N GLY A 193 -5.02 -3.51 -8.49
CA GLY A 193 -5.21 -4.91 -8.06
C GLY A 193 -4.30 -5.94 -8.74
N ARG A 194 -3.73 -5.63 -9.92
CA ARG A 194 -2.82 -6.53 -10.64
C ARG A 194 -1.35 -6.17 -10.49
N VAL A 195 -1.03 -4.89 -10.27
CA VAL A 195 0.35 -4.39 -10.21
C VAL A 195 0.89 -4.35 -8.79
N LEU A 196 0.07 -3.91 -7.83
CA LEU A 196 0.50 -3.67 -6.45
C LEU A 196 0.10 -4.85 -5.56
N GLN A 197 1.07 -5.35 -4.80
CA GLN A 197 0.85 -6.36 -3.77
C GLN A 197 0.51 -5.72 -2.42
N VAL A 198 1.04 -4.52 -2.15
CA VAL A 198 0.64 -3.73 -0.98
C VAL A 198 -0.70 -3.05 -1.25
N GLU A 199 -1.70 -3.42 -0.45
CA GLU A 199 -3.07 -2.93 -0.63
C GLU A 199 -3.25 -1.49 -0.16
N ASP A 200 -2.44 -1.03 0.81
CA ASP A 200 -2.59 0.23 1.54
C ASP A 200 -1.49 1.29 1.25
N ASP A 201 -0.62 1.10 0.24
CA ASP A 201 0.38 2.13 -0.14
C ASP A 201 -0.33 3.25 -0.91
N LEU A 202 -0.48 4.41 -0.25
CA LEU A 202 -1.16 5.58 -0.81
C LEU A 202 -0.39 6.22 -1.96
N VAL A 203 0.94 6.31 -1.86
CA VAL A 203 1.76 7.13 -2.75
C VAL A 203 1.96 6.48 -4.12
N ILE A 204 2.35 5.22 -4.16
CA ILE A 204 2.49 4.47 -5.42
C ILE A 204 1.12 4.27 -6.05
N SER A 205 0.07 4.02 -5.27
CA SER A 205 -1.30 3.97 -5.80
C SER A 205 -1.69 5.30 -6.44
N PHE A 206 -1.33 6.44 -5.83
CA PHE A 206 -1.57 7.76 -6.41
C PHE A 206 -0.75 8.03 -7.67
N GLN A 207 0.52 7.64 -7.70
CA GLN A 207 1.37 7.73 -8.90
C GLN A 207 0.82 6.86 -10.04
N LEU A 208 0.34 5.65 -9.74
CA LEU A 208 -0.33 4.78 -10.70
C LEU A 208 -1.64 5.40 -11.22
N LEU A 209 -2.43 6.03 -10.34
CA LEU A 209 -3.61 6.79 -10.74
C LEU A 209 -3.27 7.93 -11.70
N MET A 210 -2.14 8.63 -11.50
CA MET A 210 -1.68 9.65 -12.45
C MET A 210 -1.36 9.06 -13.82
N CYS A 211 -0.77 7.86 -13.88
CA CYS A 211 -0.50 7.17 -15.14
C CYS A 211 -1.82 6.83 -15.88
N VAL A 212 -2.83 6.36 -15.15
CA VAL A 212 -4.14 6.01 -15.70
C VAL A 212 -4.88 7.27 -16.18
N LEU A 213 -4.87 8.35 -15.40
CA LEU A 213 -5.46 9.63 -15.80
C LEU A 213 -4.78 10.19 -17.05
N GLU A 214 -3.46 10.18 -17.09
CA GLU A 214 -2.70 10.62 -18.25
C GLU A 214 -3.07 9.79 -19.50
N PHE A 215 -3.23 8.47 -19.36
CA PHE A 215 -3.74 7.60 -20.42
C PHE A 215 -5.15 8.00 -20.87
N CYS A 216 -6.09 8.17 -19.95
CA CYS A 216 -7.47 8.50 -20.29
C CYS A 216 -7.61 9.89 -20.91
N ILE A 217 -6.88 10.89 -20.40
CA ILE A 217 -6.90 12.27 -20.91
C ILE A 217 -6.39 12.31 -22.35
N ARG A 218 -5.29 11.60 -22.64
CA ARG A 218 -4.72 11.57 -23.99
C ARG A 218 -5.69 11.02 -25.04
N HIS A 219 -6.49 10.02 -24.65
CA HIS A 219 -7.47 9.39 -25.54
C HIS A 219 -8.88 10.01 -25.45
N SER A 220 -9.02 11.11 -24.72
CA SER A 220 -10.28 11.82 -24.60
C SER A 220 -10.45 12.86 -25.73
N PRO A 221 -11.67 13.02 -26.27
CA PRO A 221 -11.96 14.08 -27.23
C PRO A 221 -11.57 15.48 -26.70
N PRO A 222 -10.84 16.31 -27.48
CA PRO A 222 -10.46 17.66 -27.05
C PRO A 222 -11.64 18.60 -26.74
N SER A 223 -12.86 18.25 -27.16
CA SER A 223 -14.09 18.96 -26.82
C SER A 223 -14.49 18.79 -25.36
N LEU A 224 -14.08 17.69 -24.71
CA LEU A 224 -14.39 17.39 -23.31
C LEU A 224 -13.33 17.90 -22.34
N LEU A 225 -12.14 18.29 -22.84
CA LEU A 225 -11.01 18.69 -22.00
C LEU A 225 -11.02 20.20 -21.70
N LEU A 226 -10.79 20.54 -20.43
CA LEU A 226 -10.52 21.89 -19.94
C LEU A 226 -9.04 22.26 -20.09
N GLN A 227 -8.74 23.56 -20.01
CA GLN A 227 -7.35 24.03 -19.92
C GLN A 227 -6.78 23.75 -18.52
N PRO A 228 -5.47 23.44 -18.37
CA PRO A 228 -4.43 23.37 -19.42
C PRO A 228 -4.39 22.04 -20.20
N TYR A 229 -5.15 21.03 -19.78
CA TYR A 229 -5.09 19.65 -20.31
C TYR A 229 -5.40 19.55 -21.80
N LYS A 230 -6.36 20.36 -22.29
CA LYS A 230 -6.68 20.45 -23.72
C LYS A 230 -5.49 20.84 -24.58
N THR A 231 -4.68 21.81 -24.14
CA THR A 231 -3.49 22.23 -24.89
C THR A 231 -2.38 21.20 -24.79
N ALA A 232 -2.19 20.63 -23.60
CA ALA A 232 -1.18 19.60 -23.37
C ALA A 232 -1.44 18.35 -24.23
N ALA A 233 -2.68 17.88 -24.31
CA ALA A 233 -3.06 16.72 -25.12
C ALA A 233 -2.96 16.96 -26.65
N ASN A 234 -3.13 18.20 -27.11
CA ASN A 234 -3.09 18.58 -28.53
C ASN A 234 -1.68 18.88 -29.07
N GLY A 235 -0.62 18.73 -28.26
CA GLY A 235 0.77 19.05 -28.63
C GLY A 235 1.34 18.27 -29.83
N LEU A 236 0.59 17.32 -30.38
CA LEU A 236 0.89 16.44 -31.51
C LEU A 236 0.86 17.12 -32.90
N GLY A 237 0.55 18.41 -33.01
CA GLY A 237 0.38 19.10 -34.29
C GLY A 237 1.66 19.60 -35.00
N GLN A 238 2.85 19.55 -34.37
CA GLN A 238 4.10 19.94 -35.05
C GLN A 238 4.99 18.73 -35.29
N PRO A 239 5.18 18.29 -36.56
CA PRO A 239 6.30 17.45 -36.89
C PRO A 239 7.57 18.24 -36.56
N MET A 240 8.35 17.78 -35.59
CA MET A 240 9.72 18.24 -35.47
C MET A 240 10.37 18.05 -36.84
N THR A 241 10.82 19.16 -37.42
CA THR A 241 11.42 19.22 -38.74
C THR A 241 12.47 18.13 -38.87
N ARG A 242 12.17 17.13 -39.72
CA ARG A 242 13.10 16.06 -40.09
C ARG A 242 14.36 16.69 -40.65
N THR A 243 15.42 16.78 -39.86
CA THR A 243 16.77 16.79 -40.43
C THR A 243 17.03 15.37 -40.94
N SER A 244 17.05 15.26 -42.26
CA SER A 244 17.32 14.04 -43.01
C SER A 244 18.66 13.43 -42.58
N ARG A 245 18.62 12.25 -41.95
CA ARG A 245 19.71 11.27 -42.05
C ARG A 245 19.13 9.89 -42.37
N ARG A 246 19.24 9.59 -43.66
CA ARG A 246 19.07 8.28 -44.29
C ARG A 246 20.05 7.30 -43.63
N ASN A 247 19.55 6.26 -42.96
CA ASN A 247 20.26 4.99 -42.82
C ASN A 247 19.28 3.86 -42.52
N HIS A 248 19.20 2.91 -43.45
CA HIS A 248 18.47 1.66 -43.30
C HIS A 248 19.25 0.74 -42.34
N GLY A 249 18.68 0.48 -41.17
CA GLY A 249 19.07 -0.59 -40.26
C GLY A 249 17.84 -1.03 -39.49
N LYS A 250 17.60 -2.35 -39.39
CA LYS A 250 16.44 -2.96 -38.72
C LYS A 250 16.19 -2.28 -37.36
N ALA A 251 15.12 -1.50 -37.25
CA ALA A 251 14.76 -0.79 -36.03
C ALA A 251 14.21 -1.79 -35.01
N LYS A 252 14.87 -1.88 -33.85
CA LYS A 252 14.22 -2.39 -32.63
C LYS A 252 12.95 -1.57 -32.37
N PRO A 253 11.88 -2.15 -31.79
CA PRO A 253 10.74 -1.36 -31.33
C PRO A 253 11.26 -0.29 -30.37
N ARG A 254 11.04 0.98 -30.68
CA ARG A 254 11.30 2.05 -29.72
C ARG A 254 10.30 1.90 -28.57
N PRO A 255 10.70 2.17 -27.31
CA PRO A 255 9.74 2.27 -26.22
C PRO A 255 8.67 3.33 -26.58
N PRO A 256 7.42 3.19 -26.12
CA PRO A 256 6.44 4.25 -26.28
C PRO A 256 7.00 5.53 -25.65
N GLU A 257 7.25 6.55 -26.46
CA GLU A 257 7.63 7.88 -25.98
C GLU A 257 6.42 8.44 -25.23
N VAL A 258 6.43 8.31 -23.90
CA VAL A 258 5.46 8.96 -23.02
C VAL A 258 5.55 10.46 -23.31
N ASP A 259 4.43 11.07 -23.73
CA ASP A 259 4.37 12.52 -23.89
C ASP A 259 4.55 13.18 -22.52
N LEU A 260 5.76 13.71 -22.31
CA LEU A 260 6.16 14.28 -21.04
C LEU A 260 5.33 15.53 -20.71
N ARG A 261 4.74 16.24 -21.69
CA ARG A 261 4.07 17.52 -21.43
C ARG A 261 2.76 17.35 -20.67
N LEU A 262 1.94 16.37 -21.07
CA LEU A 262 0.70 16.07 -20.36
C LEU A 262 0.99 15.53 -18.96
N LEU A 263 1.98 14.64 -18.86
CA LEU A 263 2.43 14.10 -17.58
C LEU A 263 2.96 15.20 -16.64
N GLU A 264 3.82 16.10 -17.14
CA GLU A 264 4.33 17.25 -16.40
C GLU A 264 3.21 18.16 -15.90
N THR A 265 2.22 18.44 -16.76
CA THR A 265 1.05 19.24 -16.41
C THR A 265 0.25 18.58 -15.29
N LEU A 266 -0.06 17.29 -15.45
CA LEU A 266 -0.82 16.52 -14.46
C LEU A 266 -0.08 16.43 -13.12
N CYS A 267 1.22 16.16 -13.14
CA CYS A 267 2.06 16.08 -11.95
C CYS A 267 2.18 17.43 -11.23
N LYS A 268 2.33 18.53 -11.97
CA LYS A 268 2.38 19.88 -11.41
C LYS A 268 1.07 20.26 -10.72
N GLU A 269 -0.07 20.03 -11.38
CA GLU A 269 -1.40 20.27 -10.80
C GLU A 269 -1.69 19.38 -9.59
N ASN A 270 -0.99 18.26 -9.47
CA ASN A 270 -1.16 17.29 -8.40
C ASN A 270 -0.06 17.27 -7.34
N GLU A 271 0.92 18.17 -7.42
CA GLU A 271 2.05 18.29 -6.47
C GLU A 271 2.87 16.99 -6.35
N CYS A 272 3.04 16.20 -7.42
CA CYS A 272 3.81 14.95 -7.41
C CYS A 272 5.05 14.98 -8.33
N SER A 273 6.01 14.09 -8.07
CA SER A 273 7.27 14.03 -8.83
C SER A 273 7.06 13.41 -10.21
N VAL A 274 7.38 14.18 -11.26
CA VAL A 274 7.31 13.71 -12.66
C VAL A 274 8.19 12.47 -12.88
N ASP A 275 9.39 12.45 -12.31
CA ASP A 275 10.33 11.33 -12.49
C ASP A 275 9.83 10.03 -11.85
N GLU A 276 9.20 10.11 -10.68
CA GLU A 276 8.61 8.93 -10.02
C GLU A 276 7.40 8.40 -10.80
N VAL A 277 6.49 9.29 -11.20
CA VAL A 277 5.31 8.88 -11.98
C VAL A 277 5.73 8.32 -13.34
N LYS A 278 6.72 8.93 -14.00
CA LYS A 278 7.29 8.41 -15.25
C LYS A 278 7.87 7.01 -15.07
N ASN A 279 8.54 6.73 -13.96
CA ASN A 279 9.05 5.40 -13.67
C ASN A 279 7.90 4.39 -13.49
N VAL A 280 6.88 4.73 -12.70
CA VAL A 280 5.67 3.90 -12.55
C VAL A 280 4.99 3.66 -13.90
N CYS A 281 4.95 4.67 -14.76
CA CYS A 281 4.39 4.57 -16.10
C CYS A 281 5.14 3.54 -16.97
N LEU A 282 6.47 3.63 -17.02
CA LEU A 282 7.31 2.79 -17.88
C LEU A 282 7.48 1.34 -17.39
N THR A 283 7.43 1.11 -16.08
CA THR A 283 7.69 -0.22 -15.49
C THR A 283 6.40 -0.97 -15.20
N SER A 284 5.51 -0.35 -14.43
CA SER A 284 4.34 -0.98 -13.83
C SER A 284 3.10 -0.83 -14.70
N PHE A 285 2.78 0.40 -15.12
CA PHE A 285 1.57 0.68 -15.89
C PHE A 285 1.66 0.15 -17.34
N ALA A 286 2.78 0.38 -18.04
CA ALA A 286 2.98 -0.13 -19.39
C ALA A 286 2.83 -1.66 -19.47
N ALA A 287 3.36 -2.36 -18.47
CA ALA A 287 3.22 -3.80 -18.34
C ALA A 287 1.79 -4.27 -18.07
N PHE A 288 1.05 -3.53 -17.25
CA PHE A 288 -0.37 -3.78 -17.03
C PHE A 288 -1.15 -3.63 -18.34
N MET A 289 -0.89 -2.56 -19.10
CA MET A 289 -1.51 -2.34 -20.41
C MET A 289 -1.20 -3.48 -21.39
N GLU A 290 0.03 -3.98 -21.41
CA GLU A 290 0.43 -5.14 -22.21
C GLU A 290 -0.33 -6.41 -21.80
N SER A 291 -0.47 -6.66 -20.49
CA SER A 291 -1.23 -7.81 -19.98
C SER A 291 -2.73 -7.76 -20.31
N MET A 292 -3.27 -6.56 -20.53
CA MET A 292 -4.65 -6.32 -20.94
C MET A 292 -4.83 -6.33 -22.47
N GLY A 293 -3.74 -6.43 -23.25
CA GLY A 293 -3.80 -6.28 -24.71
C GLY A 293 -4.15 -4.85 -25.18
N LEU A 294 -3.95 -3.85 -24.32
CA LEU A 294 -4.26 -2.43 -24.59
C LEU A 294 -3.01 -1.62 -25.02
N SER A 295 -1.88 -2.28 -25.27
CA SER A 295 -0.67 -1.62 -25.75
C SER A 295 -0.85 -1.10 -27.18
N GLY A 296 -0.86 0.22 -27.34
CA GLY A 296 -0.94 0.87 -28.64
C GLY A 296 -2.35 1.03 -29.20
N THR A 297 -3.40 0.85 -28.38
CA THR A 297 -4.78 1.15 -28.77
C THR A 297 -5.02 2.66 -28.82
N GLU A 298 -5.64 3.15 -29.89
CA GLU A 298 -6.03 4.56 -30.03
C GLU A 298 -7.40 4.88 -29.38
N GLU A 299 -8.12 3.85 -28.94
CA GLU A 299 -9.44 3.98 -28.32
C GLU A 299 -9.41 3.58 -26.85
N LEU A 300 -10.34 4.17 -26.07
CA LEU A 300 -10.54 3.80 -24.68
C LEU A 300 -11.21 2.42 -24.59
N PRO A 301 -10.76 1.55 -23.66
CA PRO A 301 -11.41 0.26 -23.42
C PRO A 301 -12.88 0.40 -23.02
N GLU A 302 -13.69 -0.59 -23.40
CA GLU A 302 -15.11 -0.62 -23.08
C GLU A 302 -15.37 -0.74 -21.56
N ALA A 303 -16.21 0.15 -21.03
CA ALA A 303 -16.45 0.26 -19.60
C ALA A 303 -17.08 -1.00 -18.99
N SER A 304 -17.94 -1.70 -19.74
CA SER A 304 -18.58 -2.95 -19.30
C SER A 304 -17.57 -4.08 -19.13
N GLU A 305 -16.63 -4.21 -20.06
CA GLU A 305 -15.58 -5.24 -20.02
C GLU A 305 -14.65 -5.03 -18.82
N LEU A 306 -14.18 -3.79 -18.60
CA LEU A 306 -13.39 -3.46 -17.41
C LEU A 306 -14.17 -3.73 -16.12
N SER A 307 -15.46 -3.37 -16.09
CA SER A 307 -16.32 -3.58 -14.93
C SER A 307 -16.47 -5.06 -14.61
N SER A 308 -16.62 -5.91 -15.63
CA SER A 308 -16.69 -7.37 -15.47
C SER A 308 -15.37 -7.95 -14.95
N GLN A 309 -14.23 -7.54 -15.51
CA GLN A 309 -12.94 -8.00 -15.02
C GLN A 309 -12.65 -7.56 -13.58
N TYR A 310 -13.13 -6.37 -13.18
CA TYR A 310 -12.99 -5.93 -11.79
C TYR A 310 -13.93 -6.69 -10.86
N GLU A 311 -15.15 -7.03 -11.31
CA GLU A 311 -16.10 -7.88 -10.55
C GLU A 311 -15.42 -9.19 -10.12
N GLU A 312 -14.70 -9.85 -11.02
CA GLU A 312 -13.98 -11.10 -10.70
C GLU A 312 -12.92 -10.90 -9.60
N LEU A 313 -12.17 -9.79 -9.64
CA LEU A 313 -11.19 -9.46 -8.61
C LEU A 313 -11.86 -9.19 -7.25
N TYR A 314 -12.94 -8.41 -7.25
CA TYR A 314 -13.72 -8.08 -6.06
C TYR A 314 -14.37 -9.32 -5.43
N LEU A 315 -15.02 -10.17 -6.24
CA LEU A 315 -15.65 -11.40 -5.76
C LEU A 315 -14.62 -12.41 -5.23
N LYS A 316 -13.40 -12.38 -5.75
CA LYS A 316 -12.28 -13.19 -5.27
C LYS A 316 -11.73 -12.66 -3.94
N SER A 317 -11.61 -11.35 -3.77
CA SER A 317 -11.04 -10.76 -2.55
C SER A 317 -12.03 -10.69 -1.39
N LYS A 318 -13.35 -10.72 -1.67
CA LYS A 318 -14.43 -10.60 -0.68
C LYS A 318 -14.45 -9.28 0.09
N ASP A 319 -13.83 -8.23 -0.46
CA ASP A 319 -13.76 -6.91 0.16
C ASP A 319 -15.02 -6.06 -0.13
N PHE A 320 -14.86 -4.73 -0.11
CA PHE A 320 -15.85 -3.78 -0.62
C PHE A 320 -15.66 -3.53 -2.12
N ASP A 321 -16.77 -3.28 -2.82
CA ASP A 321 -16.75 -2.91 -4.23
C ASP A 321 -16.38 -1.43 -4.40
N ALA A 322 -15.14 -1.15 -4.77
CA ALA A 322 -14.66 0.22 -4.93
C ALA A 322 -15.22 0.94 -6.18
N ARG A 323 -15.97 0.29 -7.07
CA ARG A 323 -16.69 0.99 -8.15
C ARG A 323 -17.82 1.84 -7.59
N LEU A 324 -18.40 1.43 -6.46
CA LEU A 324 -19.53 2.12 -5.81
C LEU A 324 -19.21 3.56 -5.36
N PHE A 325 -17.93 3.92 -5.26
CA PHE A 325 -17.53 5.32 -5.08
C PHE A 325 -18.04 6.24 -6.19
N LEU A 326 -18.09 5.76 -7.45
CA LEU A 326 -18.60 6.53 -8.61
C LEU A 326 -20.09 6.85 -8.51
N ASP A 327 -20.81 6.04 -7.73
CA ASP A 327 -22.26 6.09 -7.60
C ASP A 327 -22.67 6.72 -6.25
N HIS A 328 -21.70 7.18 -5.45
CA HIS A 328 -21.92 7.75 -4.11
C HIS A 328 -22.76 6.82 -3.20
N ASP A 329 -22.48 5.50 -3.29
CA ASP A 329 -23.24 4.49 -2.55
C ASP A 329 -23.06 4.68 -1.04
N GLU A 330 -24.18 4.68 -0.31
CA GLU A 330 -24.25 4.94 1.13
C GLU A 330 -23.35 4.00 1.96
N THR A 331 -23.05 2.80 1.46
CA THR A 331 -22.15 1.85 2.13
C THR A 331 -20.70 2.35 2.23
N LEU A 332 -20.29 3.26 1.34
CA LEU A 332 -18.94 3.85 1.28
C LEU A 332 -18.91 5.34 1.68
N GLU A 333 -20.06 5.98 1.89
CA GLU A 333 -20.13 7.37 2.31
C GLU A 333 -20.00 7.55 3.83
N MET A 334 -19.55 8.73 4.25
CA MET A 334 -19.61 9.14 5.66
C MET A 334 -20.87 9.96 5.90
N SER A 335 -21.56 9.71 7.01
CA SER A 335 -22.58 10.64 7.49
C SER A 335 -21.93 11.99 7.86
N ASN A 336 -22.58 13.10 7.51
CA ASN A 336 -22.13 14.48 7.74
C ASN A 336 -21.81 14.83 9.21
N ILE A 337 -22.16 13.94 10.16
CA ILE A 337 -22.00 14.13 11.60
C ILE A 337 -20.52 14.00 12.02
N ASP A 338 -19.72 13.19 11.32
CA ASP A 338 -18.31 12.93 11.68
C ASP A 338 -17.35 14.09 11.39
N PHE A 339 -17.70 15.01 10.48
CA PHE A 339 -16.86 16.20 10.20
C PHE A 339 -16.73 17.10 11.43
N THR A 340 -17.77 17.16 12.28
CA THR A 340 -17.80 18.05 13.45
C THR A 340 -16.97 17.56 14.63
N GLN A 341 -16.63 16.26 14.70
CA GLN A 341 -15.80 15.72 15.78
C GLN A 341 -14.30 15.86 15.51
N LEU A 342 -13.88 15.89 14.23
CA LEU A 342 -12.50 16.13 13.81
C LEU A 342 -12.05 17.60 14.01
N GLU A 343 -12.97 18.55 14.13
CA GLU A 343 -12.66 19.98 14.32
C GLU A 343 -12.42 20.41 15.79
N ARG A 344 -12.57 19.51 16.76
CA ARG A 344 -12.40 19.86 18.18
C ARG A 344 -10.95 19.81 18.64
N THR A 345 -10.12 20.71 18.11
CA THR A 345 -8.91 21.15 18.81
C THR A 345 -9.28 22.21 19.84
N PRO A 346 -8.76 22.18 21.09
CA PRO A 346 -9.02 23.24 22.07
C PRO A 346 -8.42 24.55 21.56
N LYS A 347 -9.26 25.50 21.16
CA LYS A 347 -8.81 26.84 20.77
C LYS A 347 -8.33 27.58 22.03
N LYS A 348 -7.03 27.87 22.10
CA LYS A 348 -6.47 28.82 23.05
C LYS A 348 -6.99 30.21 22.68
N ASN A 349 -7.79 30.81 23.55
CA ASN A 349 -8.30 32.17 23.36
C ASN A 349 -7.13 33.16 23.24
N GLN A 350 -6.81 33.57 22.01
CA GLN A 350 -6.10 34.81 21.73
C GLN A 350 -7.02 35.65 20.85
N MET A 351 -7.52 36.75 21.42
CA MET A 351 -8.21 37.79 20.68
C MET A 351 -7.22 38.44 19.71
N GLY A 352 -7.54 38.49 18.41
CA GLY A 352 -7.01 39.55 17.54
C GLY A 352 -6.36 39.18 16.21
N GLU A 353 -6.51 37.98 15.64
CA GLU A 353 -6.17 37.73 14.23
C GLU A 353 -7.29 36.94 13.55
N GLU A 354 -7.78 37.43 12.40
CA GLU A 354 -8.69 36.65 11.55
C GLU A 354 -8.01 35.32 11.20
N PRO A 355 -8.61 34.16 11.53
CA PRO A 355 -7.98 32.90 11.23
C PRO A 355 -8.01 32.70 9.72
N VAL A 356 -6.83 32.70 9.10
CA VAL A 356 -6.65 32.13 7.75
C VAL A 356 -7.16 30.71 7.82
N VAL A 357 -8.35 30.46 7.26
CA VAL A 357 -8.93 29.13 7.17
C VAL A 357 -8.10 28.36 6.14
N VAL A 358 -7.01 27.73 6.62
CA VAL A 358 -6.25 26.76 5.82
C VAL A 358 -7.19 25.55 5.64
N PRO A 359 -7.60 25.21 4.41
CA PRO A 359 -8.44 24.05 4.19
C PRO A 359 -7.75 22.79 4.74
N PRO A 360 -8.46 21.86 5.39
CA PRO A 360 -7.87 20.64 5.92
C PRO A 360 -7.13 19.91 4.79
N GLN A 361 -5.86 19.53 5.03
CA GLN A 361 -5.07 18.82 4.03
C GLN A 361 -5.63 17.41 3.83
N THR A 362 -5.95 17.06 2.58
CA THR A 362 -6.30 15.68 2.20
C THR A 362 -5.09 14.75 2.40
N PRO A 363 -5.27 13.46 2.73
CA PRO A 363 -4.17 12.52 2.98
C PRO A 363 -3.12 12.46 1.85
N VAL A 364 -3.56 12.43 0.59
CA VAL A 364 -2.66 12.45 -0.58
C VAL A 364 -1.79 13.70 -0.59
N ARG A 365 -2.38 14.87 -0.32
CA ARG A 365 -1.66 16.15 -0.29
C ARG A 365 -0.67 16.22 0.87
N ALA A 366 -1.06 15.73 2.04
CA ALA A 366 -0.17 15.66 3.20
C ALA A 366 1.07 14.79 2.88
N ALA A 367 0.86 13.60 2.29
CA ALA A 367 1.96 12.73 1.87
C ALA A 367 2.87 13.39 0.82
N MET A 368 2.30 13.99 -0.23
CA MET A 368 3.08 14.69 -1.26
C MET A 368 3.91 15.84 -0.67
N ASN A 369 3.33 16.62 0.25
CA ASN A 369 4.03 17.72 0.92
C ASN A 369 5.21 17.21 1.77
N SER A 370 5.01 16.15 2.55
CA SER A 370 6.09 15.55 3.36
C SER A 370 7.23 15.02 2.49
N ILE A 371 6.90 14.36 1.36
CA ILE A 371 7.90 13.89 0.39
C ILE A 371 8.66 15.07 -0.22
N GLN A 372 7.96 16.13 -0.60
CA GLN A 372 8.58 17.31 -1.20
C GLN A 372 9.51 18.02 -0.20
N GLN A 373 9.11 18.14 1.07
CA GLN A 373 9.97 18.70 2.12
C GLN A 373 11.25 17.88 2.29
N LEU A 374 11.15 16.56 2.38
CA LEU A 374 12.30 15.66 2.47
C LEU A 374 13.22 15.83 1.25
N ARG A 375 12.66 15.89 0.04
CA ARG A 375 13.44 16.10 -1.20
C ARG A 375 14.15 17.45 -1.22
N VAL A 376 13.53 18.51 -0.72
CA VAL A 376 14.15 19.84 -0.62
C VAL A 376 15.31 19.83 0.37
N VAL A 377 15.13 19.21 1.55
CA VAL A 377 16.21 19.04 2.54
C VAL A 377 17.41 18.29 1.94
N LEU A 378 17.13 17.24 1.16
CA LEU A 378 18.15 16.40 0.53
C LEU A 378 18.65 16.91 -0.82
N ALA A 379 18.17 18.06 -1.31
CA ALA A 379 18.54 18.57 -2.64
C ALA A 379 20.04 18.91 -2.76
N SER A 380 20.66 19.28 -1.63
CA SER A 380 22.11 19.58 -1.56
C SER A 380 22.97 18.36 -1.23
N ALA A 381 22.36 17.23 -0.86
CA ALA A 381 23.07 16.01 -0.49
C ALA A 381 23.28 15.13 -1.73
N SER A 382 24.53 14.70 -1.93
CA SER A 382 24.89 13.71 -2.94
C SER A 382 24.58 12.29 -2.45
N ASP A 383 24.33 11.38 -3.39
CA ASP A 383 24.30 9.93 -3.14
C ASP A 383 25.70 9.30 -3.05
N GLU A 384 26.74 10.11 -3.16
CA GLU A 384 28.15 9.78 -2.89
C GLU A 384 28.69 10.59 -1.69
N PRO A 385 29.76 10.11 -1.02
CA PRO A 385 30.41 10.87 0.04
C PRO A 385 30.88 12.25 -0.45
N SER A 386 30.69 13.28 0.38
CA SER A 386 31.23 14.62 0.10
C SER A 386 32.76 14.63 0.17
N ASP A 387 33.38 15.72 -0.30
CA ASP A 387 34.83 15.94 -0.12
C ASP A 387 35.22 15.96 1.37
N VAL A 388 34.33 16.47 2.23
CA VAL A 388 34.55 16.54 3.68
C VAL A 388 34.52 15.15 4.30
N LEU A 389 33.52 14.32 3.95
CA LEU A 389 33.48 12.92 4.38
C LEU A 389 34.69 12.13 3.88
N SER A 390 35.06 12.33 2.61
CA SER A 390 36.23 11.70 2.01
C SER A 390 37.52 12.07 2.75
N ALA A 391 37.62 13.30 3.28
CA ALA A 391 38.75 13.71 4.11
C ALA A 391 38.76 12.96 5.46
N TYR A 392 37.61 12.79 6.14
CA TYR A 392 37.54 11.98 7.36
C TYR A 392 37.92 10.51 7.10
N PHE A 393 37.52 9.94 5.97
CA PHE A 393 37.86 8.56 5.60
C PHE A 393 39.37 8.39 5.43
N LYS A 394 40.02 9.30 4.70
CA LYS A 394 41.48 9.29 4.49
C LYS A 394 42.28 9.56 5.76
N ASN A 395 41.69 10.23 6.76
CA ASN A 395 42.32 10.49 8.05
C ASN A 395 42.20 9.31 9.03
N CYS A 396 41.51 8.24 8.66
CA CYS A 396 41.42 7.03 9.49
C CYS A 396 42.71 6.20 9.41
N THR A 397 43.05 5.53 10.52
CA THR A 397 44.14 4.54 10.55
C THR A 397 43.95 3.45 9.50
N VAL A 398 42.71 3.00 9.30
CA VAL A 398 42.28 2.13 8.20
C VAL A 398 41.24 2.91 7.40
N ASP A 399 41.55 3.22 6.14
CA ASP A 399 40.65 3.95 5.22
C ASP A 399 39.41 3.10 4.91
N PRO A 400 38.20 3.51 5.35
CA PRO A 400 36.98 2.73 5.22
C PRO A 400 36.27 2.94 3.88
N THR A 401 36.78 3.79 2.98
CA THR A 401 36.08 4.25 1.76
C THR A 401 35.49 3.09 0.96
N GLN A 402 36.32 2.09 0.62
CA GLN A 402 35.89 0.96 -0.20
C GLN A 402 34.84 0.09 0.51
N GLU A 403 35.02 -0.16 1.81
CA GLU A 403 34.09 -0.99 2.58
C GLU A 403 32.73 -0.32 2.70
N ILE A 404 32.69 0.99 2.95
CA ILE A 404 31.46 1.78 3.02
C ILE A 404 30.74 1.76 1.67
N THR A 405 31.43 2.08 0.57
CA THR A 405 30.82 2.09 -0.77
C THR A 405 30.30 0.71 -1.17
N ASP A 406 31.04 -0.36 -0.87
CA ASP A 406 30.60 -1.72 -1.16
C ASP A 406 29.41 -2.16 -0.30
N ARG A 407 29.34 -1.72 0.95
CA ARG A 407 28.22 -1.96 1.85
C ARG A 407 26.95 -1.29 1.34
N VAL A 408 27.01 0.00 1.00
CA VAL A 408 25.88 0.76 0.45
C VAL A 408 25.34 0.08 -0.81
N ARG A 409 26.23 -0.34 -1.73
CA ARG A 409 25.82 -1.06 -2.95
C ARG A 409 25.09 -2.36 -2.66
N ARG A 410 25.68 -3.24 -1.82
CA ARG A 410 25.08 -4.54 -1.48
C ARG A 410 23.74 -4.39 -0.79
N LEU A 411 23.63 -3.46 0.17
CA LEU A 411 22.39 -3.20 0.88
C LEU A 411 21.34 -2.56 -0.05
N GLY A 412 21.75 -1.75 -1.02
CA GLY A 412 20.84 -1.16 -2.02
C GLY A 412 20.21 -2.19 -2.95
N GLU A 413 21.00 -3.14 -3.45
CA GLU A 413 20.50 -4.26 -4.25
C GLU A 413 19.53 -5.14 -3.43
N HIS A 414 19.88 -5.42 -2.17
CA HIS A 414 19.06 -6.23 -1.29
C HIS A 414 17.74 -5.52 -0.94
N PHE A 415 17.81 -4.24 -0.54
CA PHE A 415 16.67 -3.40 -0.24
C PHE A 415 15.71 -3.34 -1.43
N SER A 416 16.20 -3.03 -2.63
CA SER A 416 15.35 -2.87 -3.81
C SER A 416 14.63 -4.17 -4.20
N ARG A 417 15.29 -5.32 -3.99
CA ARG A 417 14.68 -6.64 -4.20
C ARG A 417 13.60 -6.94 -3.16
N ARG A 418 13.89 -6.74 -1.87
CA ARG A 418 12.94 -6.95 -0.78
C ARG A 418 11.75 -6.00 -0.88
N PHE A 419 11.99 -4.76 -1.30
CA PHE A 419 10.97 -3.77 -1.59
C PHE A 419 10.02 -4.24 -2.69
N ALA A 420 10.54 -4.74 -3.82
CA ALA A 420 9.70 -5.27 -4.89
C ALA A 420 8.93 -6.53 -4.47
N GLN A 421 9.48 -7.37 -3.59
CA GLN A 421 8.76 -8.52 -3.05
C GLN A 421 7.59 -8.14 -2.14
N ALA A 422 7.70 -7.00 -1.43
CA ALA A 422 6.61 -6.51 -0.61
C ALA A 422 5.57 -5.77 -1.46
N VAL A 423 6.03 -4.82 -2.29
CA VAL A 423 5.18 -3.84 -2.98
C VAL A 423 4.64 -4.35 -4.31
N GLY A 424 5.38 -5.20 -5.01
CA GLY A 424 5.08 -5.68 -6.35
C GLY A 424 6.35 -5.83 -7.18
N GLN A 425 6.46 -6.95 -7.91
CA GLN A 425 7.70 -7.37 -8.57
C GLN A 425 8.27 -6.34 -9.57
N ARG A 426 7.43 -5.44 -10.09
CA ARG A 426 7.82 -4.38 -11.04
C ARG A 426 8.24 -3.06 -10.37
N CYS A 427 8.22 -3.00 -9.03
CA CYS A 427 8.54 -1.81 -8.25
C CYS A 427 10.01 -1.76 -7.77
N VAL A 428 10.93 -2.55 -8.38
CA VAL A 428 12.35 -2.57 -8.01
C VAL A 428 12.98 -1.19 -8.15
N GLU A 429 12.72 -0.49 -9.25
CA GLU A 429 13.28 0.84 -9.50
C GLU A 429 12.74 1.90 -8.53
N ILE A 430 11.50 1.76 -8.09
CA ILE A 430 10.93 2.61 -7.04
C ILE A 430 11.67 2.36 -5.72
N GLY A 431 11.93 1.09 -5.39
CA GLY A 431 12.78 0.70 -4.26
C GLY A 431 14.17 1.33 -4.35
N SER A 432 14.80 1.29 -5.53
CA SER A 432 16.10 1.91 -5.77
C SER A 432 16.06 3.43 -5.56
N GLN A 433 15.04 4.12 -6.06
CA GLN A 433 14.86 5.56 -5.87
C GLN A 433 14.70 5.92 -4.38
N ARG A 434 13.91 5.14 -3.63
CA ARG A 434 13.77 5.30 -2.17
C ARG A 434 15.10 5.05 -1.46
N PHE A 435 15.86 4.05 -1.89
CA PHE A 435 17.19 3.75 -1.35
C PHE A 435 18.19 4.88 -1.60
N THR A 436 18.18 5.50 -2.77
CA THR A 436 19.01 6.67 -3.09
C THR A 436 18.73 7.84 -2.14
N LEU A 437 17.45 8.12 -1.82
CA LEU A 437 17.11 9.15 -0.83
C LEU A 437 17.65 8.79 0.57
N GLY A 438 17.55 7.51 0.95
CA GLY A 438 18.11 7.03 2.22
C GLY A 438 19.63 7.16 2.26
N THR A 439 20.31 6.87 1.15
CA THR A 439 21.78 7.00 1.01
C THR A 439 22.22 8.46 1.15
N ARG A 440 21.51 9.39 0.53
CA ARG A 440 21.76 10.84 0.67
C ARG A 440 21.64 11.30 2.11
N LEU A 441 20.57 10.88 2.79
CA LEU A 441 20.34 11.22 4.20
C LEU A 441 21.41 10.57 5.10
N TYR A 442 21.78 9.31 4.84
CA TYR A 442 22.82 8.59 5.55
C TYR A 442 24.19 9.30 5.51
N TYR A 443 24.69 9.68 4.33
CA TYR A 443 25.95 10.40 4.23
C TYR A 443 25.88 11.77 4.88
N ARG A 444 24.78 12.51 4.65
CA ARG A 444 24.55 13.81 5.27
C ARG A 444 24.60 13.74 6.81
N VAL A 445 23.91 12.78 7.40
CA VAL A 445 23.87 12.59 8.86
C VAL A 445 25.22 12.14 9.39
N MET A 446 25.90 11.22 8.71
CA MET A 446 27.24 10.80 9.09
C MET A 446 28.22 11.97 9.14
N GLU A 447 28.19 12.86 8.14
CA GLU A 447 29.06 14.04 8.12
C GLU A 447 28.76 14.97 9.30
N SER A 448 27.48 15.18 9.61
CA SER A 448 27.02 15.98 10.76
C SER A 448 27.51 15.38 12.08
N MET A 449 27.40 14.06 12.25
CA MET A 449 27.90 13.33 13.42
C MET A 449 29.42 13.49 13.58
N LEU A 450 30.20 13.28 12.50
CA LEU A 450 31.67 13.37 12.56
C LEU A 450 32.14 14.80 12.87
N LYS A 451 31.49 15.83 12.30
CA LYS A 451 31.77 17.23 12.64
C LYS A 451 31.49 17.55 14.11
N SER A 452 30.39 17.02 14.65
CA SER A 452 30.05 17.17 16.07
C SER A 452 31.09 16.47 16.96
N GLU A 453 31.47 15.25 16.59
CA GLU A 453 32.45 14.45 17.34
C GLU A 453 33.87 15.04 17.27
N GLU A 454 34.29 15.60 16.14
CA GLU A 454 35.56 16.32 16.04
C GLU A 454 35.58 17.52 16.99
N LYS A 455 34.49 18.28 17.05
CA LYS A 455 34.35 19.38 18.00
C LYS A 455 34.42 18.91 19.46
N ARG A 456 33.81 17.76 19.77
CA ARG A 456 33.71 17.22 21.12
C ARG A 456 35.03 16.61 21.61
N LEU A 457 35.71 15.87 20.76
CA LEU A 457 36.90 15.09 21.09
C LEU A 457 38.21 15.76 20.69
N SER A 458 38.17 16.79 19.83
CA SER A 458 39.35 17.44 19.24
C SER A 458 40.29 16.47 18.52
N VAL A 459 39.71 15.43 17.90
CA VAL A 459 40.43 14.44 17.07
C VAL A 459 39.76 14.32 15.70
N GLN A 460 40.54 13.97 14.67
CA GLN A 460 40.06 13.79 13.30
C GLN A 460 40.08 12.32 12.84
N ASN A 461 40.68 11.42 13.63
CA ASN A 461 40.76 10.00 13.33
C ASN A 461 39.62 9.24 14.03
N PHE A 462 38.61 8.88 13.26
CA PHE A 462 37.45 8.11 13.72
C PHE A 462 37.47 6.66 13.24
N SER A 463 38.66 6.09 13.00
CA SER A 463 38.82 4.76 12.36
C SER A 463 38.02 3.65 13.05
N LYS A 464 37.94 3.64 14.39
CA LYS A 464 37.15 2.63 15.12
C LYS A 464 35.65 2.70 14.78
N LEU A 465 35.10 3.92 14.69
CA LEU A 465 33.68 4.13 14.38
C LEU A 465 33.39 3.86 12.90
N LEU A 466 34.25 4.38 12.01
CA LEU A 466 34.03 4.30 10.55
C LEU A 466 34.42 2.96 9.93
N ASN A 467 35.05 2.06 10.69
CA ASN A 467 35.22 0.66 10.29
C ASN A 467 34.22 -0.26 11.03
N ASP A 468 33.26 0.29 11.78
CA ASP A 468 32.22 -0.50 12.44
C ASP A 468 31.05 -0.77 11.50
N SER A 469 30.94 -2.02 11.07
CA SER A 469 29.87 -2.51 10.21
C SER A 469 28.46 -2.33 10.78
N ALA A 470 28.30 -2.42 12.11
CA ALA A 470 27.01 -2.28 12.77
C ALA A 470 26.58 -0.81 12.78
N PHE A 471 27.51 0.10 13.09
CA PHE A 471 27.26 1.55 13.00
C PHE A 471 26.73 1.95 11.61
N HIS A 472 27.43 1.55 10.54
CA HIS A 472 27.03 1.90 9.18
C HIS A 472 25.67 1.31 8.80
N THR A 473 25.43 0.04 9.13
CA THR A 473 24.16 -0.63 8.84
C THR A 473 23.00 0.01 9.62
N SER A 474 23.19 0.33 10.91
CA SER A 474 22.20 1.01 11.74
C SER A 474 21.90 2.41 11.24
N LEU A 475 22.92 3.20 10.90
CA LEU A 475 22.74 4.57 10.44
C LEU A 475 21.98 4.61 9.10
N LEU A 476 22.32 3.71 8.18
CA LEU A 476 21.62 3.58 6.89
C LEU A 476 20.18 3.07 7.09
N ALA A 477 19.96 2.10 7.98
CA ALA A 477 18.61 1.62 8.32
C ALA A 477 17.76 2.76 8.87
N CYS A 478 18.30 3.59 9.77
CA CYS A 478 17.59 4.72 10.36
C CYS A 478 17.23 5.77 9.29
N ALA A 479 18.16 6.08 8.38
CA ALA A 479 17.88 6.96 7.24
C ALA A 479 16.78 6.40 6.32
N LEU A 480 16.79 5.09 6.05
CA LEU A 480 15.77 4.44 5.22
C LEU A 480 14.41 4.33 5.92
N GLU A 481 14.37 4.20 7.24
CA GLU A 481 13.14 4.24 8.02
C GLU A 481 12.49 5.62 7.89
N VAL A 482 13.28 6.70 8.00
CA VAL A 482 12.79 8.08 7.78
C VAL A 482 12.19 8.24 6.38
N VAL A 483 12.89 7.77 5.34
CA VAL A 483 12.37 7.82 3.97
C VAL A 483 11.08 7.00 3.87
N THR A 484 11.09 5.74 4.31
CA THR A 484 9.95 4.83 4.15
C THR A 484 8.71 5.35 4.89
N ALA A 485 8.87 5.84 6.12
CA ALA A 485 7.78 6.46 6.89
C ALA A 485 7.24 7.73 6.22
N THR A 486 8.10 8.54 5.59
CA THR A 486 7.68 9.73 4.83
C THR A 486 6.76 9.34 3.66
N TYR A 487 7.08 8.28 2.91
CA TYR A 487 6.28 7.82 1.77
C TYR A 487 5.00 7.07 2.18
N ARG A 488 4.88 6.60 3.41
CA ARG A 488 3.62 6.02 3.93
C ARG A 488 2.59 7.10 4.29
N GLY A 489 3.06 8.27 4.71
CA GLY A 489 2.25 9.29 5.35
C GLY A 489 2.13 9.01 6.85
N THR A 490 2.78 9.84 7.68
CA THR A 490 2.81 9.69 9.15
C THR A 490 1.57 10.25 9.86
N GLY A 491 0.58 10.77 9.11
CA GLY A 491 -0.64 11.31 9.68
C GLY A 491 -1.73 11.47 8.62
N GLY A 492 -2.88 10.84 8.83
CA GLY A 492 -4.02 11.04 7.94
C GLY A 492 -5.32 10.35 8.32
N PHE A 493 -5.28 9.21 9.00
CA PHE A 493 -6.50 8.50 9.39
C PHE A 493 -6.54 8.44 10.92
N GLY A 494 -7.48 9.16 11.52
CA GLY A 494 -7.40 9.68 12.88
C GLY A 494 -7.09 8.68 14.00
N GLY A 495 -6.34 9.16 14.99
CA GLY A 495 -6.40 8.77 16.42
C GLY A 495 -6.09 7.32 16.83
N GLY A 496 -5.97 6.38 15.91
CA GLY A 496 -5.69 4.98 16.19
C GLY A 496 -4.20 4.66 16.16
N VAL A 497 -3.82 3.62 16.90
CA VAL A 497 -2.48 2.99 16.89
C VAL A 497 -1.99 2.88 15.44
N ALA A 498 -0.76 3.32 15.16
CA ALA A 498 -0.12 3.13 13.86
C ALA A 498 0.08 1.62 13.66
N VAL A 499 -0.87 0.97 12.96
CA VAL A 499 -0.80 -0.47 12.68
C VAL A 499 0.02 -0.71 11.42
N GLU A 500 0.84 -1.74 11.47
CA GLU A 500 1.90 -2.13 10.54
C GLU A 500 1.39 -2.29 9.09
N THR A 501 2.05 -1.59 8.17
CA THR A 501 2.09 -1.97 6.74
C THR A 501 3.26 -2.95 6.58
N ASP A 502 3.31 -3.73 5.49
CA ASP A 502 4.44 -4.65 5.25
C ASP A 502 5.81 -3.95 5.20
N LEU A 503 5.84 -2.63 5.00
CA LEU A 503 7.05 -1.81 5.01
C LEU A 503 7.31 -1.08 6.33
N SER A 504 6.45 -1.27 7.35
CA SER A 504 6.58 -0.57 8.63
C SER A 504 7.74 -1.13 9.41
N PHE A 505 8.38 -0.29 10.23
CA PHE A 505 9.25 -0.78 11.28
C PHE A 505 8.55 -1.94 12.03
N PRO A 506 9.19 -3.12 12.19
CA PRO A 506 10.62 -3.39 12.04
C PRO A 506 11.10 -3.92 10.68
N TRP A 507 10.34 -3.81 9.60
CA TRP A 507 10.67 -4.38 8.27
C TRP A 507 12.12 -4.10 7.82
N ILE A 508 12.62 -2.88 8.02
CA ILE A 508 13.99 -2.53 7.62
C ILE A 508 15.06 -3.33 8.38
N LEU A 509 14.77 -3.73 9.63
CA LEU A 509 15.66 -4.60 10.41
C LEU A 509 15.76 -5.97 9.77
N ASP A 510 14.64 -6.55 9.35
CA ASP A 510 14.60 -7.84 8.66
C ASP A 510 15.29 -7.77 7.30
N VAL A 511 15.13 -6.66 6.56
CA VAL A 511 15.79 -6.46 5.26
C VAL A 511 17.30 -6.43 5.44
N PHE A 512 17.83 -5.78 6.47
CA PHE A 512 19.28 -5.71 6.69
C PHE A 512 19.84 -6.80 7.57
N GLN A 513 18.99 -7.69 8.09
CA GLN A 513 19.35 -8.66 9.13
C GLN A 513 20.04 -7.96 10.31
N LEU A 514 19.52 -6.78 10.68
CA LEU A 514 20.07 -5.89 11.69
C LEU A 514 19.46 -6.21 13.05
N VAL A 515 20.32 -6.41 14.05
CA VAL A 515 19.88 -6.58 15.43
C VAL A 515 19.24 -5.29 15.93
N ALA A 516 18.01 -5.40 16.45
CA ALA A 516 17.24 -4.23 16.91
C ALA A 516 17.98 -3.38 17.95
N TYR A 517 18.77 -4.02 18.83
CA TYR A 517 19.61 -3.33 19.81
C TYR A 517 20.68 -2.43 19.16
N ASP A 518 21.24 -2.82 18.03
CA ASP A 518 22.22 -1.99 17.31
C ASP A 518 21.55 -0.83 16.56
N PHE A 519 20.31 -1.01 16.11
CA PHE A 519 19.49 0.08 15.58
C PHE A 519 19.15 1.11 16.66
N TYR A 520 18.71 0.65 17.83
CA TYR A 520 18.36 1.51 18.98
C TYR A 520 19.47 2.52 19.31
N LYS A 521 20.73 2.07 19.35
CA LYS A 521 21.90 2.91 19.70
C LYS A 521 22.09 4.14 18.81
N VAL A 522 21.59 4.13 17.57
CA VAL A 522 21.80 5.25 16.64
C VAL A 522 20.69 6.29 16.66
N ILE A 523 19.49 5.96 17.18
CA ILE A 523 18.29 6.80 17.05
C ILE A 523 18.49 8.21 17.65
N GLU A 524 18.93 8.28 18.90
CA GLU A 524 19.12 9.57 19.60
C GLU A 524 20.17 10.44 18.89
N SER A 525 21.30 9.85 18.53
CA SER A 525 22.36 10.54 17.79
C SER A 525 21.90 10.99 16.40
N PHE A 526 21.06 10.19 15.73
CA PHE A 526 20.48 10.52 14.43
C PHE A 526 19.58 11.75 14.52
N ILE A 527 18.66 11.77 15.48
CA ILE A 527 17.75 12.91 15.72
C ILE A 527 18.55 14.18 16.01
N LYS A 528 19.61 14.10 16.82
CA LYS A 528 20.48 15.25 17.12
C LYS A 528 21.26 15.74 15.90
N ALA A 529 21.66 14.83 15.02
CA ALA A 529 22.49 15.13 13.85
C ALA A 529 21.69 15.67 12.65
N GLU A 530 20.38 15.45 12.58
CA GLU A 530 19.49 16.00 11.54
C GLU A 530 18.40 16.92 12.12
N PRO A 531 18.70 18.21 12.36
CA PRO A 531 17.75 19.14 12.95
C PRO A 531 16.58 19.51 12.04
N SER A 532 16.62 19.15 10.75
CA SER A 532 15.53 19.42 9.81
C SER A 532 14.40 18.37 9.83
N LEU A 533 14.53 17.31 10.65
CA LEU A 533 13.46 16.33 10.81
C LEU A 533 12.18 17.01 11.30
N SER A 534 11.06 16.62 10.69
CA SER A 534 9.75 17.08 11.13
C SER A 534 9.42 16.51 12.52
N ARG A 535 8.54 17.20 13.27
CA ARG A 535 8.06 16.73 14.57
C ARG A 535 7.44 15.33 14.51
N ASP A 536 6.73 15.03 13.43
CA ASP A 536 6.09 13.73 13.25
C ASP A 536 7.13 12.63 12.99
N MET A 537 8.22 12.95 12.30
CA MET A 537 9.32 11.99 12.09
C MET A 537 10.12 11.74 13.37
N ILE A 538 10.35 12.76 14.19
CA ILE A 538 11.00 12.59 15.50
C ILE A 538 10.15 11.66 16.37
N LYS A 539 8.83 11.91 16.47
CA LYS A 539 7.90 11.03 17.19
C LYS A 539 7.87 9.61 16.64
N HIS A 540 7.98 9.45 15.31
CA HIS A 540 8.04 8.14 14.67
C HIS A 540 9.31 7.37 15.10
N LEU A 541 10.47 8.03 15.09
CA LEU A 541 11.72 7.43 15.54
C LEU A 541 11.71 7.09 17.04
N GLU A 542 11.17 7.98 17.89
CA GLU A 542 10.95 7.71 19.32
C GLU A 542 10.03 6.50 19.54
N ARG A 543 9.00 6.34 18.70
CA ARG A 543 8.12 5.16 18.75
C ARG A 543 8.86 3.89 18.32
N CYS A 544 9.72 3.96 17.31
CA CYS A 544 10.56 2.83 16.92
C CYS A 544 11.50 2.44 18.08
N GLU A 545 12.07 3.42 18.77
CA GLU A 545 12.90 3.21 19.97
C GLU A 545 12.13 2.47 21.07
N HIS A 546 10.92 2.94 21.40
CA HIS A 546 10.04 2.27 22.37
C HIS A 546 9.71 0.83 21.95
N LEU A 547 9.37 0.58 20.68
CA LEU A 547 9.07 -0.75 20.14
C LEU A 547 10.26 -1.72 20.31
N VAL A 548 11.48 -1.23 20.10
CA VAL A 548 12.70 -2.03 20.33
C VAL A 548 12.84 -2.39 21.80
N MET A 549 12.71 -1.40 22.69
CA MET A 549 12.88 -1.59 24.13
C MET A 549 11.79 -2.47 24.75
N GLU A 550 10.55 -2.41 24.26
CA GLU A 550 9.43 -3.13 24.88
C GLU A 550 9.29 -4.58 24.39
N SER A 551 9.69 -4.89 23.14
CA SER A 551 9.43 -6.22 22.57
C SER A 551 10.50 -6.76 21.63
N ILE A 552 10.97 -5.99 20.65
CA ILE A 552 11.74 -6.55 19.52
C ILE A 552 13.12 -7.03 19.97
N ALA A 553 13.79 -6.31 20.87
CA ALA A 553 15.09 -6.73 21.40
C ALA A 553 15.03 -8.05 22.19
N TRP A 554 13.84 -8.46 22.65
CA TRP A 554 13.65 -9.62 23.52
C TRP A 554 13.15 -10.87 22.80
N ARG A 555 12.74 -10.77 21.52
CA ARG A 555 12.17 -11.91 20.76
C ARG A 555 13.12 -13.10 20.61
N GLY A 556 14.44 -12.91 20.71
CA GLY A 556 15.43 -13.98 20.67
C GLY A 556 15.74 -14.65 22.03
N VAL A 557 15.27 -14.07 23.14
CA VAL A 557 15.56 -14.58 24.50
C VAL A 557 14.49 -15.58 24.96
N SER A 558 13.29 -15.51 24.39
CA SER A 558 12.15 -16.35 24.78
C SER A 558 12.07 -17.72 24.08
N ASP A 559 12.74 -17.91 22.94
CA ASP A 559 12.67 -19.16 22.15
C ASP A 559 13.96 -20.01 22.23
N GLY A 560 14.93 -19.55 23.02
CA GLY A 560 16.19 -20.24 23.30
C GLY A 560 16.37 -20.38 24.81
N GLY A 561 15.73 -21.38 25.41
CA GLY A 561 16.12 -21.79 26.75
C GLY A 561 17.57 -22.26 26.73
N LEU A 562 18.49 -21.47 27.28
CA LEU A 562 19.77 -21.91 27.83
C LEU A 562 20.42 -20.77 28.63
N GLY A 563 20.68 -21.07 29.91
CA GLY A 563 21.90 -20.68 30.61
C GLY A 563 22.23 -19.20 30.70
N LEU A 564 21.83 -18.57 31.81
CA LEU A 564 22.71 -17.59 32.44
C LEU A 564 23.96 -18.34 32.94
N GLU A 565 24.95 -18.51 32.06
CA GLU A 565 26.34 -18.72 32.45
C GLU A 565 27.23 -17.69 31.77
N GLY A 566 27.92 -16.93 32.60
CA GLY A 566 28.95 -15.93 32.31
C GLY A 566 28.96 -14.94 33.48
N GLY A 567 29.94 -14.86 34.38
CA GLY A 567 31.36 -15.22 34.24
C GLY A 567 31.96 -14.34 33.14
N GLU A 568 32.44 -13.12 33.39
CA GLU A 568 33.15 -12.56 34.56
C GLU A 568 32.56 -11.25 35.09
#